data_AF-A0A848USU0-F1
#
_entry.id   AF-A0A848USU0-F1
#
_cell.length_a   1.000
_cell.length_b   1.000
_cell.length_c   1.000
_cell.angle_alpha   90.00
_cell.angle_beta   90.00
_cell.angle_gamma   90.00
#
_symmetry.space_group_name_H-M   'P 1'
#
loop_
_entity.id
_entity.type
_entity.pdbx_description
1 polymer ?
#
loop_
_entity_poly.entity_id
_entity_poly.type
_entity_poly.pdbx_seq_one_letter_code
_entity_poly.pdbx_strand_id
1 'polypeptide(L)'
;MKSKGLFVITSVYHILLSILLIEERKLKNSILVIVKITPNIESLVHSLKKTDWFDDVIIMAGRKEQKQLAGKFTYTLNRKKIVKLIDQKNSKLNNLKNGIDNFDVYICSPDSAKNYFIYKYKNHNIFMLEDGLKTYVTKSPSISKKIIGKLVNRPMVNGFDNRITKVFASNPNDLPEALKVKSEKLNWKTTLKNLGQEKLDTLSLAFLPDTDLNTESLFPTDKTKSIILTQTLNEDGVIEHEQEKIDICKDFVNQAQTDIIYIKPHPRELTDYKSIFNLNDKVVVLPKLFPAELLNLHPNLKFKKAFTAFSTAIDNLEQVEEKIILGHERFKRK
;
A
#
# COMPACT_ATOMS: atom_id res chain seq x y z
N MET A 1 15.73 13.38 -12.87
CA MET A 1 15.05 12.07 -12.75
C MET A 1 14.88 11.50 -14.13
N LYS A 2 14.98 10.19 -14.27
CA LYS A 2 14.87 9.48 -15.55
C LYS A 2 13.41 9.34 -15.96
N SER A 3 13.18 9.13 -17.25
CA SER A 3 11.84 8.93 -17.81
C SER A 3 11.22 7.58 -17.43
N LYS A 4 12.03 6.58 -17.05
CA LYS A 4 11.56 5.24 -16.66
C LYS A 4 11.67 5.00 -15.16
N GLY A 5 10.65 4.38 -14.57
CA GLY A 5 10.63 4.01 -13.15
C GLY A 5 10.60 2.50 -12.92
N LEU A 6 11.34 2.03 -11.92
CA LEU A 6 11.19 0.71 -11.31
C LEU A 6 10.51 0.87 -9.95
N PHE A 7 9.23 0.53 -9.87
CA PHE A 7 8.40 0.71 -8.67
C PHE A 7 8.38 -0.55 -7.83
N VAL A 8 8.70 -0.45 -6.54
CA VAL A 8 8.79 -1.58 -5.62
C VAL A 8 7.73 -1.43 -4.54
N ILE A 9 6.71 -2.28 -4.60
CA ILE A 9 5.47 -2.12 -3.83
C ILE A 9 5.12 -3.36 -3.00
N THR A 10 4.18 -3.20 -2.09
CA THR A 10 3.69 -4.29 -1.21
C THR A 10 2.17 -4.28 -0.98
N SER A 11 1.46 -3.21 -1.35
CA SER A 11 0.04 -3.00 -1.07
C SER A 11 -0.65 -2.34 -2.27
N VAL A 12 -1.98 -2.37 -2.29
CA VAL A 12 -2.79 -1.70 -3.33
C VAL A 12 -2.65 -0.18 -3.29
N TYR A 13 -2.47 0.40 -2.10
CA TYR A 13 -2.16 1.82 -1.94
C TYR A 13 -0.84 2.20 -2.63
N HIS A 14 0.19 1.36 -2.51
CA HIS A 14 1.47 1.59 -3.19
C HIS A 14 1.36 1.49 -4.72
N ILE A 15 0.48 0.63 -5.24
CA ILE A 15 0.18 0.56 -6.68
C ILE A 15 -0.45 1.88 -7.13
N LEU A 16 -1.46 2.38 -6.40
CA LEU A 16 -2.10 3.66 -6.68
C LEU A 16 -1.09 4.81 -6.69
N LEU A 17 -0.26 4.93 -5.65
CA LEU A 17 0.78 5.96 -5.60
C LEU A 17 1.78 5.86 -6.76
N SER A 18 2.11 4.64 -7.19
CA SER A 18 3.01 4.42 -8.33
C SER A 18 2.38 4.93 -9.63
N ILE A 19 1.12 4.57 -9.87
CA ILE A 19 0.35 5.05 -11.04
C ILE A 19 0.25 6.58 -11.04
N LEU A 20 -0.12 7.17 -9.90
CA LEU A 20 -0.27 8.62 -9.80
C LEU A 20 1.06 9.36 -9.94
N LEU A 21 2.17 8.78 -9.48
CA LEU A 21 3.49 9.36 -9.73
C LEU A 21 3.89 9.28 -11.21
N ILE A 22 3.52 8.18 -11.89
CA ILE A 22 3.75 8.02 -13.33
C ILE A 22 3.00 9.12 -14.10
N GLU A 23 1.74 9.36 -13.77
CA GLU A 23 0.93 10.43 -14.37
C GLU A 23 1.47 11.82 -14.03
N GLU A 24 1.76 12.10 -12.76
CA GLU A 24 2.30 13.40 -12.30
C GLU A 24 3.60 13.77 -13.02
N ARG A 25 4.48 12.79 -13.25
CA ARG A 25 5.82 13.01 -13.83
C ARG A 25 5.94 12.59 -15.29
N LYS A 26 4.84 12.14 -15.91
CA LYS A 26 4.80 11.63 -17.29
C LYS A 26 5.88 10.57 -17.54
N LEU A 27 6.06 9.67 -16.57
CA LEU A 27 7.02 8.57 -16.70
C LEU A 27 6.54 7.59 -17.77
N LYS A 28 7.49 6.99 -18.48
CA LYS A 28 7.22 6.03 -19.56
C LYS A 28 7.94 4.72 -19.28
N ASN A 29 7.42 3.64 -19.82
CA ASN A 29 8.08 2.34 -19.85
C ASN A 29 8.35 1.77 -18.44
N SER A 30 7.51 2.10 -17.46
CA SER A 30 7.76 1.77 -16.06
C SER A 30 7.56 0.27 -15.77
N ILE A 31 8.23 -0.23 -14.74
CA ILE A 31 8.12 -1.63 -14.30
C ILE A 31 7.62 -1.64 -12.87
N LEU A 32 6.60 -2.46 -12.59
CA LEU A 32 6.12 -2.68 -11.24
C LEU A 32 6.69 -3.99 -10.69
N VAL A 33 7.27 -3.94 -9.49
CA VAL A 33 7.66 -5.13 -8.73
C VAL A 33 6.83 -5.23 -7.47
N ILE A 34 6.00 -6.27 -7.41
CA ILE A 34 5.14 -6.59 -6.29
C ILE A 34 5.88 -7.55 -5.37
N VAL A 35 6.26 -7.07 -4.18
CA VAL A 35 6.88 -7.91 -3.15
C VAL A 35 5.77 -8.58 -2.34
N LYS A 36 5.70 -9.91 -2.38
CA LYS A 36 4.64 -10.71 -1.75
C LYS A 36 4.56 -10.45 -0.23
N ILE A 37 3.58 -9.66 0.18
CA ILE A 37 3.23 -9.37 1.58
C ILE A 37 1.72 -9.35 1.74
N THR A 38 1.02 -8.63 0.85
CA THR A 38 -0.44 -8.61 0.81
C THR A 38 -0.96 -9.90 0.18
N PRO A 39 -1.84 -10.68 0.86
CA PRO A 39 -2.41 -11.89 0.30
C PRO A 39 -3.14 -11.65 -1.02
N ASN A 40 -2.94 -12.54 -1.99
CA ASN A 40 -3.60 -12.55 -3.31
C ASN A 40 -3.39 -11.29 -4.18
N ILE A 41 -2.49 -10.38 -3.81
CA ILE A 41 -2.22 -9.16 -4.61
C ILE A 41 -1.72 -9.50 -6.03
N GLU A 42 -1.17 -10.69 -6.24
CA GLU A 42 -0.78 -11.19 -7.55
C GLU A 42 -1.95 -11.35 -8.53
N SER A 43 -3.20 -11.42 -8.06
CA SER A 43 -4.38 -11.49 -8.95
C SER A 43 -4.51 -10.23 -9.81
N LEU A 44 -4.00 -9.09 -9.33
CA LEU A 44 -4.00 -7.82 -10.06
C LEU A 44 -2.96 -7.78 -11.19
N VAL A 45 -2.04 -8.75 -11.30
CA VAL A 45 -0.98 -8.73 -12.32
C VAL A 45 -1.55 -8.70 -13.72
N HIS A 46 -2.60 -9.47 -13.99
CA HIS A 46 -3.18 -9.57 -15.32
C HIS A 46 -3.81 -8.25 -15.77
N SER A 47 -4.61 -7.60 -14.91
CA SER A 47 -5.25 -6.31 -15.20
C SER A 47 -4.21 -5.20 -15.31
N LEU A 48 -3.23 -5.14 -14.40
CA LEU A 48 -2.17 -4.11 -14.42
C LEU A 48 -1.32 -4.15 -15.70
N LYS A 49 -1.08 -5.35 -16.26
CA LYS A 49 -0.36 -5.51 -17.53
C LYS A 49 -1.11 -5.05 -18.77
N LYS A 50 -2.42 -4.85 -18.67
CA LYS A 50 -3.23 -4.29 -19.77
C LYS A 50 -3.24 -2.76 -19.75
N THR A 51 -2.76 -2.14 -18.68
CA THR A 51 -2.66 -0.69 -18.57
C THR A 51 -1.42 -0.16 -19.28
N ASP A 52 -1.42 1.13 -19.62
CA ASP A 52 -0.27 1.81 -20.22
C ASP A 52 0.76 2.31 -19.19
N TRP A 53 0.50 2.13 -17.89
CA TRP A 53 1.41 2.56 -16.82
C TRP A 53 2.63 1.65 -16.68
N PHE A 54 2.51 0.36 -16.99
CA PHE A 54 3.58 -0.62 -16.73
C PHE A 54 3.85 -1.54 -17.93
N ASP A 55 5.10 -1.55 -18.40
CA ASP A 55 5.58 -2.49 -19.43
C ASP A 55 5.59 -3.94 -18.93
N ASP A 56 5.94 -4.12 -17.66
CA ASP A 56 5.90 -5.42 -17.01
C ASP A 56 5.56 -5.27 -15.53
N VAL A 57 4.94 -6.33 -15.01
CA VAL A 57 4.61 -6.49 -13.61
C VAL A 57 5.26 -7.79 -13.16
N ILE A 58 6.19 -7.67 -12.22
CA ILE A 58 7.04 -8.74 -11.73
C ILE A 58 6.68 -9.05 -10.28
N ILE A 59 6.54 -10.32 -9.95
CA ILE A 59 6.35 -10.75 -8.56
C ILE A 59 7.69 -11.11 -7.93
N MET A 60 7.94 -10.64 -6.71
CA MET A 60 9.14 -10.96 -5.93
C MET A 60 8.77 -11.62 -4.60
N ALA A 61 9.57 -12.62 -4.20
CA ALA A 61 9.46 -13.29 -2.92
C ALA A 61 9.50 -12.30 -1.73
N GLY A 62 8.56 -12.48 -0.80
CA GLY A 62 8.44 -11.70 0.42
C GLY A 62 9.50 -12.01 1.48
N ARG A 63 9.40 -11.36 2.64
CA ARG A 63 10.35 -11.57 3.76
C ARG A 63 10.41 -13.03 4.22
N LYS A 64 9.26 -13.70 4.36
CA LYS A 64 9.18 -15.08 4.85
C LYS A 64 9.88 -16.04 3.88
N GLU A 65 9.53 -15.97 2.60
CA GLU A 65 10.15 -16.74 1.52
C GLU A 65 11.66 -16.47 1.40
N GLN A 66 12.09 -15.20 1.45
CA GLN A 66 13.52 -14.87 1.40
C GLN A 66 14.31 -15.46 2.58
N LYS A 67 13.71 -15.48 3.79
CA LYS A 67 14.34 -16.10 4.97
C LYS A 67 14.42 -17.62 4.82
N GLN A 68 13.40 -18.25 4.26
CA GLN A 68 13.41 -19.69 3.97
C GLN A 68 14.49 -20.03 2.94
N LEU A 69 14.60 -19.23 1.88
CA LEU A 69 15.58 -19.41 0.80
C LEU A 69 17.03 -19.23 1.28
N ALA A 70 17.30 -18.20 2.09
CA ALA A 70 18.67 -17.86 2.50
C ALA A 70 19.10 -18.51 3.83
N GLY A 71 18.15 -18.90 4.68
CA GLY A 71 18.37 -19.18 6.10
C GLY A 71 18.47 -17.90 6.94
N LYS A 72 18.09 -17.96 8.23
CA LYS A 72 18.00 -16.78 9.13
C LYS A 72 19.33 -16.01 9.27
N PHE A 73 20.45 -16.73 9.37
CA PHE A 73 21.78 -16.14 9.53
C PHE A 73 22.21 -15.37 8.28
N THR A 74 22.20 -16.03 7.12
CA THR A 74 22.47 -15.41 5.82
C THR A 74 21.55 -14.23 5.57
N TYR A 75 20.25 -14.39 5.86
CA TYR A 75 19.28 -13.31 5.67
C TYR A 75 19.66 -12.07 6.47
N THR A 76 20.22 -12.24 7.67
CA THR A 76 20.54 -11.12 8.56
C THR A 76 21.89 -10.49 8.20
N LEU A 77 22.90 -11.31 7.90
CA LEU A 77 24.30 -10.89 7.83
C LEU A 77 24.89 -10.83 6.41
N ASN A 78 24.38 -11.63 5.47
CA ASN A 78 24.93 -11.73 4.12
C ASN A 78 23.90 -11.37 3.05
N ARG A 79 23.62 -10.07 2.98
CA ARG A 79 22.59 -9.51 2.11
C ARG A 79 22.94 -9.58 0.62
N LYS A 80 24.24 -9.56 0.27
CA LYS A 80 24.71 -9.80 -1.12
C LYS A 80 24.34 -11.20 -1.61
N LYS A 81 24.43 -12.22 -0.73
CA LYS A 81 24.01 -13.58 -1.07
C LYS A 81 22.49 -13.66 -1.33
N ILE A 82 21.68 -12.88 -0.61
CA ILE A 82 20.24 -12.80 -0.88
C ILE A 82 19.96 -12.28 -2.29
N VAL A 83 20.67 -11.24 -2.74
CA VAL A 83 20.51 -10.71 -4.11
C VAL A 83 20.73 -11.81 -5.15
N LYS A 84 21.84 -12.55 -5.03
CA LYS A 84 22.15 -13.67 -5.94
C LYS A 84 21.06 -14.76 -5.91
N LEU A 85 20.59 -15.14 -4.72
CA LEU A 85 19.57 -16.17 -4.56
C LEU A 85 18.23 -15.75 -5.20
N ILE A 86 17.86 -14.47 -5.07
CA ILE A 86 16.64 -13.94 -5.68
C ILE A 86 16.78 -13.84 -7.19
N ASP A 87 17.93 -13.39 -7.70
CA ASP A 87 18.21 -13.36 -9.15
C ASP A 87 18.14 -14.76 -9.77
N GLN A 88 18.70 -15.76 -9.10
CA GLN A 88 18.64 -17.16 -9.56
C GLN A 88 17.21 -17.71 -9.61
N LYS A 89 16.33 -17.26 -8.71
CA LYS A 89 14.92 -17.69 -8.65
C LYS A 89 14.00 -16.86 -9.53
N ASN A 90 14.42 -15.68 -9.97
CA ASN A 90 13.58 -14.75 -10.69
C ASN A 90 14.34 -14.20 -11.91
N SER A 91 14.21 -14.91 -13.04
CA SER A 91 14.86 -14.55 -14.30
C SER A 91 14.47 -13.14 -14.78
N LYS A 92 13.22 -12.73 -14.58
CA LYS A 92 12.75 -11.37 -14.93
C LYS A 92 13.50 -10.30 -14.15
N LEU A 93 13.63 -10.46 -12.82
CA LEU A 93 14.43 -9.54 -12.02
C LEU A 93 15.91 -9.61 -12.39
N ASN A 94 16.45 -10.81 -12.65
CA ASN A 94 17.85 -10.98 -13.05
C ASN A 94 18.19 -10.24 -14.35
N ASN A 95 17.26 -10.24 -15.31
CA ASN A 95 17.41 -9.57 -16.59
C ASN A 95 17.46 -8.04 -16.48
N LEU A 96 16.97 -7.47 -15.37
CA LEU A 96 17.15 -6.04 -15.06
C LEU A 96 18.58 -5.83 -14.55
N LYS A 97 19.42 -5.22 -15.40
CA LYS A 97 20.86 -5.10 -15.18
C LYS A 97 21.22 -3.77 -14.50
N ASN A 98 21.90 -3.87 -13.36
CA ASN A 98 22.40 -2.71 -12.62
C ASN A 98 23.36 -1.85 -13.47
N GLY A 99 23.14 -0.54 -13.51
CA GLY A 99 23.95 0.43 -14.26
C GLY A 99 23.81 0.41 -15.79
N ILE A 100 23.16 -0.61 -16.37
CA ILE A 100 22.93 -0.70 -17.82
C ILE A 100 21.54 -0.15 -18.16
N ASP A 101 20.53 -0.52 -17.37
CA ASP A 101 19.18 -0.07 -17.62
C ASP A 101 18.96 1.37 -17.15
N ASN A 102 18.30 2.17 -17.98
CA ASN A 102 18.05 3.58 -17.71
C ASN A 102 16.72 3.79 -16.95
N PHE A 103 16.66 3.49 -15.65
CA PHE A 103 15.50 3.78 -14.79
C PHE A 103 15.90 4.40 -13.43
N ASP A 104 14.95 5.06 -12.75
CA ASP A 104 15.05 5.40 -11.33
C ASP A 104 14.27 4.37 -10.50
N VAL A 105 14.73 4.07 -9.27
CA VAL A 105 14.08 3.08 -8.39
C VAL A 105 13.22 3.80 -7.36
N TYR A 106 11.93 3.45 -7.31
CA TYR A 106 10.97 4.01 -6.35
C TYR A 106 10.52 2.91 -5.39
N ILE A 107 10.78 3.06 -4.09
CA ILE A 107 10.49 2.03 -3.08
C ILE A 107 9.51 2.57 -2.05
N CYS A 108 8.36 1.91 -1.88
CA CYS A 108 7.43 2.22 -0.80
C CYS A 108 7.91 1.61 0.53
N SER A 109 8.23 2.44 1.53
CA SER A 109 8.81 2.06 2.84
C SER A 109 9.95 1.04 2.78
N PRO A 110 11.16 1.42 2.31
CA PRO A 110 12.29 0.51 2.18
C PRO A 110 12.64 -0.18 3.50
N ASP A 111 12.33 -1.48 3.55
CA ASP A 111 12.63 -2.37 4.64
C ASP A 111 12.73 -3.82 4.18
N SER A 112 13.29 -4.65 5.04
CA SER A 112 13.26 -6.12 4.96
C SER A 112 13.56 -6.69 3.56
N ALA A 113 12.55 -7.19 2.84
CA ALA A 113 12.67 -7.85 1.54
C ALA A 113 13.03 -6.87 0.41
N LYS A 114 12.61 -5.61 0.53
CA LYS A 114 12.84 -4.55 -0.47
C LYS A 114 14.28 -4.03 -0.43
N ASN A 115 15.03 -4.33 0.63
CA ASN A 115 16.46 -4.03 0.70
C ASN A 115 17.24 -4.65 -0.46
N TYR A 116 16.73 -5.73 -1.08
CA TYR A 116 17.24 -6.28 -2.34
C TYR A 116 17.55 -5.18 -3.37
N PHE A 117 16.65 -4.23 -3.58
CA PHE A 117 16.78 -3.18 -4.59
C PHE A 117 17.89 -2.18 -4.24
N ILE A 118 18.05 -1.86 -2.95
CA ILE A 118 19.12 -0.97 -2.47
C ILE A 118 20.50 -1.60 -2.72
N TYR A 119 20.61 -2.93 -2.60
CA TYR A 119 21.87 -3.63 -2.89
C TYR A 119 22.13 -3.81 -4.37
N LYS A 120 21.10 -4.22 -5.12
CA LYS A 120 21.22 -4.55 -6.54
C LYS A 120 21.48 -3.30 -7.37
N TYR A 121 20.76 -2.21 -7.10
CA TYR A 121 20.74 -1.00 -7.94
C TYR A 121 21.50 0.16 -7.29
N LYS A 122 22.66 -0.12 -6.70
CA LYS A 122 23.49 0.88 -5.99
C LYS A 122 23.99 2.05 -6.88
N ASN A 123 23.95 1.89 -8.20
CA ASN A 123 24.37 2.89 -9.18
C ASN A 123 23.19 3.66 -9.78
N HIS A 124 21.96 3.36 -9.36
CA HIS A 124 20.75 4.05 -9.78
C HIS A 124 20.34 5.09 -8.73
N ASN A 125 19.55 6.08 -9.15
CA ASN A 125 18.87 6.92 -8.17
C ASN A 125 17.80 6.06 -7.47
N ILE A 126 17.78 6.11 -6.14
CA ILE A 126 16.81 5.39 -5.32
C ILE A 126 16.03 6.42 -4.52
N PHE A 127 14.72 6.36 -4.66
CA PHE A 127 13.77 7.24 -4.00
C PHE A 127 12.82 6.42 -3.14
N MET A 128 12.37 7.02 -2.05
CA MET A 128 11.28 6.47 -1.25
C MET A 128 9.96 7.12 -1.66
N LEU A 129 8.92 6.30 -1.78
CA LEU A 129 7.53 6.74 -1.78
C LEU A 129 6.93 6.54 -0.38
N GLU A 130 6.02 7.43 -0.02
CA GLU A 130 5.23 7.34 1.21
C GLU A 130 4.53 5.96 1.36
N ASP A 131 4.46 5.50 2.60
CA ASP A 131 3.71 4.35 3.12
C ASP A 131 2.84 4.80 4.31
N GLY A 132 1.83 5.62 4.01
CA GLY A 132 0.89 6.21 4.96
C GLY A 132 1.54 6.79 6.23
N LEU A 133 0.83 6.67 7.36
CA LEU A 133 1.24 7.19 8.67
C LEU A 133 2.65 6.73 9.10
N LYS A 134 3.04 5.50 8.75
CA LYS A 134 4.35 4.93 9.09
C LYS A 134 5.50 5.83 8.61
N THR A 135 5.33 6.51 7.49
CA THR A 135 6.34 7.42 6.94
C THR A 135 6.64 8.60 7.86
N TYR A 136 5.59 9.13 8.49
CA TYR A 136 5.64 10.33 9.34
C TYR A 136 6.08 10.02 10.76
N VAL A 137 5.66 8.87 11.31
CA VAL A 137 5.93 8.53 12.72
C VAL A 137 7.21 7.72 12.95
N THR A 138 7.84 7.20 11.89
CA THR A 138 9.06 6.40 12.07
C THR A 138 10.23 7.28 12.49
N LYS A 139 10.75 7.02 13.69
CA LYS A 139 11.90 7.74 14.25
C LYS A 139 13.20 7.41 13.52
N SER A 140 14.09 8.40 13.44
CA SER A 140 15.45 8.22 12.95
C SER A 140 16.18 7.14 13.77
N PRO A 141 16.90 6.19 13.13
CA PRO A 141 17.66 5.19 13.87
C PRO A 141 18.70 5.81 14.80
N SER A 142 18.90 5.20 15.97
CA SER A 142 19.93 5.60 16.92
C SER A 142 21.35 5.54 16.32
N ILE A 143 22.29 6.30 16.89
CA ILE A 143 23.70 6.30 16.47
C ILE A 143 24.28 4.88 16.49
N SER A 144 24.00 4.10 17.53
CA SER A 144 24.41 2.69 17.61
C SER A 144 23.90 1.85 16.45
N LYS A 145 22.61 2.00 16.08
CA LYS A 145 22.02 1.31 14.92
C LYS A 145 22.63 1.77 13.60
N LYS A 146 22.99 3.05 13.47
CA LYS A 146 23.71 3.57 12.29
C LYS A 146 25.09 2.94 12.15
N ILE A 147 25.85 2.85 13.25
CA ILE A 147 27.20 2.24 13.27
C ILE A 147 27.11 0.76 12.90
N ILE A 148 26.25 0.00 13.60
CA ILE A 148 26.05 -1.44 13.31
C ILE A 148 25.60 -1.62 11.86
N GLY A 149 24.66 -0.80 11.40
CA GLY A 149 24.17 -0.82 10.02
C GLY A 149 25.30 -0.66 9.00
N LYS A 150 26.24 0.26 9.25
CA LYS A 150 27.42 0.47 8.40
C LYS A 150 28.35 -0.75 8.41
N LEU A 151 28.63 -1.31 9.59
CA LEU A 151 29.52 -2.48 9.74
C LEU A 151 29.00 -3.72 9.01
N VAL A 152 27.69 -4.01 9.12
CA VAL A 152 27.07 -5.16 8.42
C VAL A 152 26.48 -4.79 7.06
N ASN A 153 26.76 -3.58 6.57
CA ASN A 153 26.19 -3.02 5.32
C ASN A 153 24.66 -3.18 5.23
N ARG A 154 23.93 -3.06 6.34
CA ARG A 154 22.46 -3.20 6.40
C ARG A 154 21.81 -1.84 6.11
N PRO A 155 20.80 -1.76 5.23
CA PRO A 155 20.18 -0.50 4.93
C PRO A 155 19.37 -0.02 6.12
N MET A 156 19.36 1.29 6.30
CA MET A 156 18.51 1.92 7.30
C MET A 156 17.04 1.81 6.88
N VAL A 157 16.14 1.82 7.87
CA VAL A 157 14.70 1.70 7.63
C VAL A 157 14.15 2.96 6.96
N ASN A 158 13.12 2.80 6.14
CA ASN A 158 12.46 3.91 5.44
C ASN A 158 13.49 4.81 4.73
N GLY A 159 13.22 6.10 4.63
CA GLY A 159 14.04 7.05 3.89
C GLY A 159 15.39 7.36 4.56
N PHE A 160 15.75 6.78 5.71
CA PHE A 160 16.95 7.20 6.43
C PHE A 160 18.27 6.67 5.84
N ASP A 161 18.21 5.72 4.91
CA ASP A 161 19.42 5.23 4.24
C ASP A 161 20.01 6.32 3.34
N ASN A 162 21.34 6.45 3.31
CA ASN A 162 22.02 7.48 2.52
C ASN A 162 21.94 7.22 1.00
N ARG A 163 21.70 5.96 0.59
CA ARG A 163 21.46 5.62 -0.83
C ARG A 163 20.09 6.07 -1.31
N ILE A 164 19.17 6.34 -0.39
CA ILE A 164 17.87 6.94 -0.72
C ILE A 164 18.07 8.46 -0.76
N THR A 165 18.13 9.01 -1.96
CA THR A 165 18.48 10.41 -2.18
C THR A 165 17.29 11.36 -2.09
N LYS A 166 16.06 10.83 -2.17
CA LYS A 166 14.82 11.61 -2.07
C LYS A 166 13.67 10.84 -1.44
N VAL A 167 12.79 11.53 -0.73
CA VAL A 167 11.56 10.99 -0.14
C VAL A 167 10.35 11.76 -0.68
N PHE A 168 9.49 11.10 -1.46
CA PHE A 168 8.23 11.67 -1.91
C PHE A 168 7.15 11.45 -0.86
N ALA A 169 6.58 12.54 -0.34
CA ALA A 169 5.57 12.50 0.70
C ALA A 169 4.45 13.51 0.42
N SER A 170 3.24 13.15 0.82
CA SER A 170 2.05 13.99 0.74
C SER A 170 2.24 15.24 1.57
N ASN A 171 2.84 15.18 2.77
CA ASN A 171 3.12 16.37 3.59
C ASN A 171 4.59 16.41 4.00
N PRO A 172 5.50 16.92 3.15
CA PRO A 172 6.94 16.95 3.42
C PRO A 172 7.32 17.60 4.76
N ASN A 173 6.57 18.60 5.21
CA ASN A 173 6.80 19.34 6.45
C ASN A 173 6.47 18.52 7.72
N ASP A 174 5.66 17.47 7.60
CA ASP A 174 5.25 16.61 8.71
C ASP A 174 6.22 15.43 8.91
N LEU A 175 7.20 15.28 8.01
CA LEU A 175 8.21 14.22 8.11
C LEU A 175 9.17 14.46 9.27
N PRO A 176 9.88 13.42 9.75
CA PRO A 176 11.03 13.62 10.64
C PRO A 176 12.07 14.57 10.03
N GLU A 177 12.68 15.44 10.84
CA GLU A 177 13.64 16.47 10.39
C GLU A 177 14.71 15.95 9.42
N ALA A 178 15.32 14.79 9.74
CA ALA A 178 16.35 14.18 8.90
C ALA A 178 15.84 13.70 7.51
N LEU A 179 14.53 13.61 7.29
CA LEU A 179 13.93 13.34 5.99
C LEU A 179 13.42 14.60 5.30
N LYS A 180 13.03 15.65 6.04
CA LYS A 180 12.58 16.94 5.47
C LYS A 180 13.59 17.54 4.49
N VAL A 181 14.89 17.44 4.83
CA VAL A 181 15.98 17.99 4.00
C VAL A 181 16.11 17.35 2.62
N LYS A 182 15.49 16.19 2.40
CA LYS A 182 15.52 15.47 1.11
C LYS A 182 14.13 15.05 0.66
N SER A 183 13.09 15.70 1.17
CA SER A 183 11.72 15.39 0.79
C SER A 183 11.24 16.24 -0.38
N GLU A 184 10.29 15.70 -1.13
CA GLU A 184 9.60 16.40 -2.19
C GLU A 184 8.10 16.09 -2.07
N LYS A 185 7.26 17.09 -2.37
CA LYS A 185 5.81 16.93 -2.33
C LYS A 185 5.37 15.90 -3.37
N LEU A 186 4.57 14.94 -2.92
CA LEU A 186 3.83 14.01 -3.77
C LEU A 186 2.40 14.54 -3.93
N ASN A 187 1.99 14.90 -5.15
CA ASN A 187 0.70 15.56 -5.41
C ASN A 187 -0.41 14.58 -5.77
N TRP A 188 -0.32 13.34 -5.29
CA TRP A 188 -1.18 12.23 -5.73
C TRP A 188 -2.68 12.54 -5.62
N LYS A 189 -3.15 13.25 -4.59
CA LYS A 189 -4.58 13.62 -4.46
C LYS A 189 -5.04 14.51 -5.60
N THR A 190 -4.25 15.54 -5.91
CA THR A 190 -4.52 16.45 -7.03
C THR A 190 -4.40 15.73 -8.36
N THR A 191 -3.39 14.89 -8.54
CA THR A 191 -3.23 14.08 -9.75
C THR A 191 -4.44 13.17 -9.95
N LEU A 192 -4.91 12.49 -8.91
CA LEU A 192 -6.09 11.62 -8.97
C LEU A 192 -7.35 12.37 -9.41
N LYS A 193 -7.60 13.55 -8.84
CA LYS A 193 -8.75 14.41 -9.19
C LYS A 193 -8.69 14.94 -10.63
N ASN A 194 -7.49 15.08 -11.18
CA ASN A 194 -7.27 15.65 -12.50
C ASN A 194 -7.13 14.57 -13.60
N LEU A 195 -7.23 13.29 -13.28
CA LEU A 195 -7.25 12.24 -14.30
C LEU A 195 -8.51 12.39 -15.16
N GLY A 196 -8.34 12.27 -16.48
CA GLY A 196 -9.48 12.20 -17.40
C GLY A 196 -10.27 10.89 -17.24
N GLN A 197 -11.52 10.87 -17.72
CA GLN A 197 -12.42 9.72 -17.54
C GLN A 197 -11.83 8.40 -18.04
N GLU A 198 -11.20 8.39 -19.22
CA GLU A 198 -10.54 7.19 -19.77
C GLU A 198 -9.48 6.60 -18.81
N LYS A 199 -8.70 7.47 -18.16
CA LYS A 199 -7.69 7.07 -17.19
C LYS A 199 -8.31 6.58 -15.88
N LEU A 200 -9.41 7.20 -15.45
CA LEU A 200 -10.18 6.75 -14.28
C LEU A 200 -10.80 5.37 -14.52
N ASP A 201 -11.36 5.13 -15.71
CA ASP A 201 -11.93 3.84 -16.11
C ASP A 201 -10.84 2.76 -16.14
N THR A 202 -9.69 3.08 -16.75
CA THR A 202 -8.51 2.20 -16.76
C THR A 202 -8.02 1.91 -15.34
N LEU A 203 -8.04 2.90 -14.44
CA LEU A 203 -7.62 2.76 -13.05
C LEU A 203 -8.59 1.85 -12.28
N SER A 204 -9.89 2.03 -12.48
CA SER A 204 -10.93 1.18 -11.91
C SER A 204 -10.75 -0.28 -12.33
N LEU A 205 -10.65 -0.53 -13.65
CA LEU A 205 -10.43 -1.86 -14.22
C LEU A 205 -9.12 -2.52 -13.76
N ALA A 206 -8.08 -1.73 -13.48
CA ALA A 206 -6.82 -2.24 -12.99
C ALA A 206 -6.95 -2.91 -11.62
N PHE A 207 -7.79 -2.37 -10.73
CA PHE A 207 -8.01 -2.91 -9.38
C PHE A 207 -9.24 -3.82 -9.28
N LEU A 208 -10.25 -3.59 -10.13
CA LEU A 208 -11.58 -4.17 -10.05
C LEU A 208 -12.03 -4.63 -11.44
N PRO A 209 -11.36 -5.64 -12.03
CA PRO A 209 -11.68 -6.11 -13.38
C PRO A 209 -13.11 -6.67 -13.51
N ASP A 210 -13.67 -7.18 -12.41
CA ASP A 210 -14.99 -7.81 -12.36
C ASP A 210 -16.01 -6.98 -11.55
N THR A 211 -15.70 -5.72 -11.24
CA THR A 211 -16.58 -4.88 -10.41
C THR A 211 -16.52 -3.44 -10.87
N ASP A 212 -17.64 -2.95 -11.40
CA ASP A 212 -17.77 -1.54 -11.73
C ASP A 212 -18.32 -0.75 -10.51
N LEU A 213 -17.44 0.06 -9.91
CA LEU A 213 -17.80 0.94 -8.80
C LEU A 213 -18.72 2.09 -9.22
N ASN A 214 -18.89 2.36 -10.52
CA ASN A 214 -19.74 3.46 -11.00
C ASN A 214 -21.20 3.05 -11.20
N THR A 215 -21.55 1.79 -10.94
CA THR A 215 -22.92 1.33 -11.10
C THR A 215 -23.83 1.88 -9.99
N GLU A 216 -24.95 2.50 -10.38
CA GLU A 216 -25.98 2.92 -9.42
C GLU A 216 -26.53 1.73 -8.61
N SER A 217 -26.47 0.52 -9.17
CA SER A 217 -26.82 -0.70 -8.44
C SER A 217 -25.91 -0.95 -7.24
N LEU A 218 -24.63 -0.59 -7.33
CA LEU A 218 -23.69 -0.76 -6.22
C LEU A 218 -23.80 0.40 -5.23
N PHE A 219 -24.00 1.64 -5.70
CA PHE A 219 -24.12 2.84 -4.85
C PHE A 219 -25.39 3.66 -5.17
N PRO A 220 -26.58 3.18 -4.76
CA PRO A 220 -27.86 3.79 -5.14
C PRO A 220 -28.06 5.17 -4.52
N THR A 221 -28.42 6.17 -5.32
CA THR A 221 -28.44 7.58 -4.90
C THR A 221 -29.55 7.94 -3.92
N ASP A 222 -30.64 7.17 -3.90
CA ASP A 222 -31.81 7.34 -3.03
C ASP A 222 -31.64 6.76 -1.62
N LYS A 223 -30.54 6.03 -1.36
CA LYS A 223 -30.27 5.36 -0.09
C LYS A 223 -29.23 6.07 0.76
N THR A 224 -29.46 6.11 2.07
CA THR A 224 -28.44 6.49 3.04
C THR A 224 -27.41 5.39 3.19
N LYS A 225 -26.12 5.76 3.28
CA LYS A 225 -25.01 4.80 3.25
C LYS A 225 -24.07 5.00 4.42
N SER A 226 -23.53 3.91 4.95
CA SER A 226 -22.39 3.92 5.86
C SER A 226 -21.28 3.01 5.34
N ILE A 227 -20.04 3.25 5.77
CA ILE A 227 -18.91 2.41 5.43
C ILE A 227 -18.11 2.00 6.66
N ILE A 228 -17.66 0.76 6.70
CA ILE A 228 -16.77 0.22 7.72
C ILE A 228 -15.45 -0.15 7.05
N LEU A 229 -14.36 0.52 7.46
CA LEU A 229 -13.00 0.17 7.06
C LEU A 229 -12.40 -0.78 8.10
N THR A 230 -12.32 -2.07 7.76
CA THR A 230 -11.80 -3.08 8.69
C THR A 230 -10.28 -2.96 8.82
N GLN A 231 -9.72 -3.61 9.84
CA GLN A 231 -8.29 -3.70 10.08
C GLN A 231 -7.93 -5.10 10.55
N THR A 232 -6.70 -5.50 10.27
CA THR A 232 -6.11 -6.79 10.63
C THR A 232 -5.75 -6.89 12.12
N LEU A 233 -6.73 -6.69 13.01
CA LEU A 233 -6.48 -6.55 14.45
C LEU A 233 -5.84 -7.81 15.05
N ASN A 234 -6.45 -9.00 14.86
CA ASN A 234 -5.87 -10.24 15.37
C ASN A 234 -4.69 -10.74 14.53
N GLU A 235 -4.69 -10.53 13.21
CA GLU A 235 -3.58 -10.94 12.36
C GLU A 235 -2.29 -10.16 12.64
N ASP A 236 -2.41 -8.90 13.08
CA ASP A 236 -1.29 -8.07 13.52
C ASP A 236 -1.01 -8.19 15.03
N GLY A 237 -1.79 -9.01 15.77
CA GLY A 237 -1.62 -9.26 17.21
C GLY A 237 -2.01 -8.07 18.10
N VAL A 238 -2.86 -7.18 17.60
CA VAL A 238 -3.44 -6.05 18.37
C VAL A 238 -4.46 -6.59 19.39
N ILE A 239 -5.22 -7.60 19.00
CA ILE A 239 -6.11 -8.38 19.87
C ILE A 239 -5.79 -9.87 19.70
N GLU A 240 -6.17 -10.71 20.67
CA GLU A 240 -5.82 -12.14 20.65
C GLU A 240 -6.83 -12.96 19.84
N HIS A 241 -8.12 -12.66 19.97
CA HIS A 241 -9.18 -13.48 19.39
C HIS A 241 -9.85 -12.78 18.19
N GLU A 242 -10.07 -13.53 17.12
CA GLU A 242 -10.81 -13.05 15.93
C GLU A 242 -12.24 -12.61 16.28
N GLN A 243 -12.87 -13.28 17.25
CA GLN A 243 -14.24 -12.96 17.68
C GLN A 243 -14.38 -11.51 18.15
N GLU A 244 -13.38 -10.96 18.88
CA GLU A 244 -13.38 -9.57 19.31
C GLU A 244 -13.41 -8.59 18.13
N LYS A 245 -12.67 -8.90 17.05
CA LYS A 245 -12.68 -8.11 15.80
C LYS A 245 -14.05 -8.19 15.10
N ILE A 246 -14.67 -9.37 15.12
CA ILE A 246 -16.02 -9.57 14.57
C ILE A 246 -17.05 -8.77 15.36
N ASP A 247 -16.96 -8.78 16.70
CA ASP A 247 -17.89 -8.07 17.58
C ASP A 247 -17.78 -6.55 17.41
N ILE A 248 -16.57 -6.01 17.28
CA ILE A 248 -16.36 -4.60 16.90
C ILE A 248 -17.05 -4.27 15.56
N CYS A 249 -16.94 -5.16 14.57
CA CYS A 249 -17.58 -4.94 13.27
C CYS A 249 -19.11 -5.00 13.37
N LYS A 250 -19.67 -5.94 14.15
CA LYS A 250 -21.11 -6.02 14.45
C LYS A 250 -21.60 -4.76 15.16
N ASP A 251 -20.84 -4.24 16.12
CA ASP A 251 -21.16 -3.00 16.82
C ASP A 251 -21.23 -1.81 15.86
N PHE A 252 -20.30 -1.71 14.90
CA PHE A 252 -20.37 -0.69 13.85
C PHE A 252 -21.59 -0.85 12.94
N VAL A 253 -21.93 -2.09 12.53
CA VAL A 253 -23.14 -2.37 11.75
C VAL A 253 -24.39 -1.91 12.51
N ASN A 254 -24.46 -2.19 13.81
CA ASN A 254 -25.57 -1.76 14.67
C ASN A 254 -25.63 -0.23 14.82
N GLN A 255 -24.49 0.46 14.88
CA GLN A 255 -24.43 1.93 15.03
C GLN A 255 -24.67 2.70 13.73
N ALA A 256 -24.51 2.05 12.56
CA ALA A 256 -24.62 2.68 11.25
C ALA A 256 -25.99 3.35 11.05
N GLN A 257 -27.08 2.64 11.36
CA GLN A 257 -28.45 3.15 11.28
C GLN A 257 -28.74 3.82 9.91
N THR A 258 -28.29 3.17 8.84
CA THR A 258 -28.46 3.57 7.44
C THR A 258 -29.11 2.46 6.61
N ASP A 259 -29.54 2.78 5.40
CA ASP A 259 -30.18 1.81 4.49
C ASP A 259 -29.19 0.74 4.02
N ILE A 260 -27.95 1.16 3.69
CA ILE A 260 -26.89 0.28 3.19
C ILE A 260 -25.60 0.50 3.99
N ILE A 261 -24.96 -0.59 4.38
CA ILE A 261 -23.71 -0.61 5.13
C ILE A 261 -22.66 -1.35 4.30
N TYR A 262 -21.69 -0.60 3.80
CA TYR A 262 -20.56 -1.17 3.09
C TYR A 262 -19.48 -1.61 4.07
N ILE A 263 -19.01 -2.83 3.95
CA ILE A 263 -17.78 -3.27 4.62
C ILE A 263 -16.69 -3.27 3.56
N LYS A 264 -15.61 -2.51 3.79
CA LYS A 264 -14.41 -2.54 2.97
C LYS A 264 -13.32 -3.28 3.74
N PRO A 265 -13.06 -4.56 3.43
CA PRO A 265 -12.02 -5.32 4.11
C PRO A 265 -10.63 -4.72 3.84
N HIS A 266 -9.77 -4.73 4.86
CA HIS A 266 -8.35 -4.41 4.71
C HIS A 266 -7.67 -5.42 3.75
N PRO A 267 -6.70 -5.03 2.89
CA PRO A 267 -6.05 -5.95 1.94
C PRO A 267 -5.35 -7.18 2.55
N ARG A 268 -5.10 -7.18 3.86
CA ARG A 268 -4.54 -8.34 4.60
C ARG A 268 -5.55 -9.10 5.47
N GLU A 269 -6.81 -8.66 5.51
CA GLU A 269 -7.91 -9.28 6.29
C GLU A 269 -8.09 -10.77 5.97
N LEU A 270 -8.17 -11.64 6.99
CA LEU A 270 -8.46 -13.06 6.78
C LEU A 270 -9.93 -13.41 7.07
N THR A 271 -10.62 -12.58 7.86
CA THR A 271 -12.02 -12.79 8.21
C THR A 271 -12.95 -12.64 7.02
N ASP A 272 -13.80 -13.64 6.81
CA ASP A 272 -14.83 -13.62 5.77
C ASP A 272 -16.11 -12.93 6.26
N TYR A 273 -16.11 -11.60 6.19
CA TYR A 273 -17.29 -10.79 6.52
C TYR A 273 -18.48 -11.08 5.61
N LYS A 274 -18.27 -11.59 4.39
CA LYS A 274 -19.38 -11.93 3.48
C LYS A 274 -20.15 -13.12 4.02
N SER A 275 -19.46 -14.13 4.54
CA SER A 275 -20.10 -15.26 5.22
C SER A 275 -20.77 -14.86 6.54
N ILE A 276 -20.18 -13.94 7.30
CA ILE A 276 -20.71 -13.52 8.61
C ILE A 276 -22.02 -12.73 8.49
N PHE A 277 -22.13 -11.86 7.48
CA PHE A 277 -23.28 -10.98 7.27
C PHE A 277 -24.20 -11.44 6.14
N ASN A 278 -24.13 -12.71 5.74
CA ASN A 278 -24.89 -13.27 4.62
C ASN A 278 -26.43 -13.18 4.77
N LEU A 279 -26.95 -13.11 6.00
CA LEU A 279 -28.38 -12.96 6.29
C LEU A 279 -28.81 -11.49 6.51
N ASN A 280 -27.90 -10.53 6.37
CA ASN A 280 -28.20 -9.11 6.56
C ASN A 280 -28.19 -8.39 5.20
N ASP A 281 -29.38 -8.22 4.62
CA ASP A 281 -29.56 -7.61 3.29
C ASP A 281 -29.10 -6.15 3.19
N LYS A 282 -28.86 -5.49 4.33
CA LYS A 282 -28.29 -4.12 4.35
C LYS A 282 -26.78 -4.10 4.17
N VAL A 283 -26.10 -5.23 4.39
CA VAL A 283 -24.62 -5.29 4.40
C VAL A 283 -24.09 -5.71 3.05
N VAL A 284 -23.25 -4.85 2.46
CA VAL A 284 -22.54 -5.12 1.21
C VAL A 284 -21.04 -5.19 1.49
N VAL A 285 -20.44 -6.37 1.32
CA VAL A 285 -18.99 -6.54 1.49
C VAL A 285 -18.29 -6.25 0.15
N LEU A 286 -17.56 -5.14 0.12
CA LEU A 286 -16.82 -4.68 -1.05
C LEU A 286 -15.58 -5.55 -1.33
N PRO A 287 -15.08 -5.58 -2.57
CA PRO A 287 -13.83 -6.23 -2.89
C PRO A 287 -12.65 -5.76 -2.02
N LYS A 288 -11.74 -6.69 -1.72
CA LYS A 288 -10.64 -6.43 -0.81
C LYS A 288 -9.46 -5.69 -1.47
N LEU A 289 -9.13 -6.03 -2.71
CA LEU A 289 -7.91 -5.61 -3.40
C LEU A 289 -8.04 -4.30 -4.20
N PHE A 290 -8.56 -3.24 -3.57
CA PHE A 290 -8.50 -1.89 -4.12
C PHE A 290 -8.25 -0.85 -3.01
N PRO A 291 -7.60 0.29 -3.32
CA PRO A 291 -7.39 1.39 -2.38
C PRO A 291 -8.71 2.07 -2.01
N ALA A 292 -8.91 2.40 -0.73
CA ALA A 292 -10.12 3.10 -0.28
C ALA A 292 -10.26 4.48 -0.93
N GLU A 293 -9.14 5.09 -1.34
CA GLU A 293 -9.08 6.37 -2.06
C GLU A 293 -9.91 6.36 -3.36
N LEU A 294 -10.08 5.22 -4.02
CA LEU A 294 -10.88 5.12 -5.24
C LEU A 294 -12.38 5.35 -4.99
N LEU A 295 -12.85 5.18 -3.74
CA LEU A 295 -14.24 5.50 -3.38
C LEU A 295 -14.54 6.99 -3.56
N ASN A 296 -13.53 7.87 -3.48
CA ASN A 296 -13.72 9.30 -3.72
C ASN A 296 -13.95 9.64 -5.21
N LEU A 297 -13.70 8.70 -6.12
CA LEU A 297 -13.92 8.92 -7.55
C LEU A 297 -15.40 8.89 -7.92
N HIS A 298 -16.25 8.31 -7.08
CA HIS A 298 -17.67 8.20 -7.35
C HIS A 298 -18.38 9.48 -6.92
N PRO A 299 -18.84 10.34 -7.85
CA PRO A 299 -19.35 11.68 -7.53
C PRO A 299 -20.60 11.64 -6.64
N ASN A 300 -21.37 10.54 -6.69
CA ASN A 300 -22.59 10.36 -5.92
C ASN A 300 -22.38 9.57 -4.62
N LEU A 301 -21.14 9.16 -4.31
CA LEU A 301 -20.88 8.35 -3.12
C LEU A 301 -20.69 9.26 -1.90
N LYS A 302 -21.76 9.40 -1.12
CA LYS A 302 -21.77 10.12 0.15
C LYS A 302 -22.11 9.16 1.27
N PHE A 303 -21.31 9.18 2.34
CA PHE A 303 -21.54 8.36 3.52
C PHE A 303 -22.05 9.23 4.68
N LYS A 304 -23.16 8.82 5.29
CA LYS A 304 -23.62 9.41 6.55
C LYS A 304 -22.62 9.12 7.67
N LYS A 305 -22.11 7.89 7.72
CA LYS A 305 -21.13 7.47 8.72
C LYS A 305 -20.01 6.64 8.11
N ALA A 306 -18.78 6.88 8.53
CA ALA A 306 -17.65 5.98 8.31
C ALA A 306 -17.09 5.49 9.64
N PHE A 307 -16.80 4.20 9.73
CA PHE A 307 -16.32 3.54 10.94
C PHE A 307 -14.95 2.91 10.71
N THR A 308 -14.09 2.97 11.71
CA THR A 308 -12.88 2.15 11.77
C THR A 308 -12.41 1.99 13.21
N ALA A 309 -11.57 0.99 13.50
CA ALA A 309 -10.90 0.93 14.79
C ALA A 309 -9.90 2.10 14.91
N PHE A 310 -8.96 2.23 13.97
CA PHE A 310 -7.94 3.29 13.90
C PHE A 310 -7.24 3.34 12.52
N SER A 311 -7.93 3.01 11.42
CA SER A 311 -7.36 3.07 10.07
C SER A 311 -7.22 4.51 9.57
N THR A 312 -6.05 4.90 9.08
CA THR A 312 -5.84 6.21 8.45
C THR A 312 -6.53 6.35 7.09
N ALA A 313 -7.00 5.25 6.50
CA ALA A 313 -7.77 5.31 5.26
C ALA A 313 -9.09 6.09 5.44
N ILE A 314 -9.61 6.19 6.67
CA ILE A 314 -10.82 6.97 6.96
C ILE A 314 -10.58 8.47 6.73
N ASP A 315 -9.36 8.96 6.93
CA ASP A 315 -9.00 10.37 6.72
C ASP A 315 -8.98 10.72 5.24
N ASN A 316 -8.73 9.74 4.38
CA ASN A 316 -8.74 9.91 2.93
C ASN A 316 -10.14 9.90 2.33
N LEU A 317 -11.19 9.47 3.05
CA LEU A 317 -12.57 9.58 2.58
C LEU A 317 -13.04 11.04 2.67
N GLU A 318 -13.42 11.61 1.52
CA GLU A 318 -13.76 13.04 1.43
C GLU A 318 -15.24 13.34 1.72
N GLN A 319 -16.16 12.48 1.27
CA GLN A 319 -17.61 12.69 1.36
C GLN A 319 -18.23 11.89 2.51
N VAL A 320 -17.93 12.27 3.75
CA VAL A 320 -18.44 11.62 4.96
C VAL A 320 -18.95 12.66 5.96
N GLU A 321 -20.20 12.52 6.43
CA GLU A 321 -20.78 13.43 7.44
C GLU A 321 -20.19 13.18 8.84
N GLU A 322 -20.11 11.92 9.27
CA GLU A 322 -19.60 11.53 10.59
C GLU A 322 -18.51 10.44 10.46
N LYS A 323 -17.32 10.68 11.04
CA LYS A 323 -16.23 9.69 11.11
C LYS A 323 -16.09 9.20 12.55
N ILE A 324 -16.29 7.89 12.75
CA ILE A 324 -16.28 7.23 14.06
C ILE A 324 -15.04 6.33 14.14
N ILE A 325 -14.14 6.67 15.06
CA ILE A 325 -12.84 6.02 15.22
C ILE A 325 -12.70 5.59 16.68
N LEU A 326 -12.48 4.29 16.94
CA LEU A 326 -12.28 3.80 18.32
C LEU A 326 -10.96 4.30 18.94
N GLY A 327 -9.94 4.50 18.11
CA GLY A 327 -8.61 4.94 18.49
C GLY A 327 -7.70 3.79 18.90
N HIS A 328 -6.40 3.93 18.60
CA HIS A 328 -5.39 2.91 18.93
C HIS A 328 -5.23 2.71 20.46
N GLU A 329 -5.48 3.76 21.26
CA GLU A 329 -5.40 3.72 22.71
C GLU A 329 -6.32 2.67 23.35
N ARG A 330 -7.48 2.39 22.72
CA ARG A 330 -8.42 1.36 23.17
C ARG A 330 -7.82 -0.04 23.18
N PHE A 331 -6.79 -0.28 22.36
CA PHE A 331 -6.19 -1.60 22.16
C PHE A 331 -4.81 -1.74 22.82
N LYS A 332 -4.33 -0.74 23.55
CA LYS A 332 -3.13 -0.91 24.35
C LYS A 332 -3.43 -1.85 25.51
N ARG A 333 -2.70 -2.96 25.60
CA ARG A 333 -2.72 -3.83 26.79
C ARG A 333 -2.39 -2.95 28.01
N LYS A 334 -3.30 -2.90 28.98
CA LYS A 334 -3.04 -2.29 30.29
C LYS A 334 -1.97 -3.07 31.03
#